data_AF-A0A9P6Y0C6-F1
#
_entry.id   AF-A0A9P6Y0C6-F1
#
_cell.length_a   1.000
_cell.length_b   1.000
_cell.length_c   1.000
_cell.angle_alpha   90.00
_cell.angle_beta   90.00
_cell.angle_gamma   90.00
#
_symmetry.space_group_name_H-M   'P 1'
#
loop_
_entity.id
_entity.type
_entity.pdbx_description
1 polymer ?
#
loop_
_entity_poly.entity_id
_entity_poly.type
_entity_poly.pdbx_seq_one_letter_code
_entity_poly.pdbx_strand_id
1 'polypeptide(L)'
;MTDTIINNEPRTYTEEEVIELLRRIKTAEQAETQKAREERELPLGITSSLDKPTRQQHQDNFKRYKREVTKYHHDEWTVAEEINKSFIPKLKQYTVDTTQVVNAHYKGAEISRLHGRAATEIYEQLSIIQAGEISTEEAHQLLAEAIESAKRLAVHAWIQGRQHDEDAKDA
;
A
#
# COMPACT_ATOMS: atom_id res chain seq x y z
N MET A 1 0.42 -44.21 -2.48
CA MET A 1 0.94 -44.23 -3.86
C MET A 1 -0.28 -44.22 -4.77
N THR A 2 -0.68 -43.06 -5.27
CA THR A 2 -1.80 -42.93 -6.21
C THR A 2 -1.19 -42.69 -7.58
N ASP A 3 -1.17 -43.75 -8.39
CA ASP A 3 -0.63 -43.75 -9.72
C ASP A 3 -1.46 -42.84 -10.63
N THR A 4 -0.88 -41.71 -11.02
CA THR A 4 -1.43 -40.86 -12.08
C THR A 4 -1.14 -41.56 -13.41
N ILE A 5 -2.11 -42.33 -13.91
CA ILE A 5 -2.03 -42.95 -15.24
C ILE A 5 -2.11 -41.84 -16.28
N ILE A 6 -0.97 -41.43 -16.83
CA ILE A 6 -0.90 -40.56 -18.01
C ILE A 6 -1.10 -41.45 -19.24
N ASN A 7 -2.37 -41.75 -19.54
CA ASN A 7 -2.72 -42.39 -20.81
C ASN A 7 -2.52 -41.37 -21.93
N ASN A 8 -1.47 -41.56 -22.71
CA ASN A 8 -1.06 -40.70 -23.82
C ASN A 8 -1.75 -41.07 -25.14
N GLU A 9 -2.93 -41.68 -25.09
CA GLU A 9 -3.72 -42.01 -26.28
C GLU A 9 -4.41 -40.75 -26.81
N PRO A 10 -4.48 -40.56 -28.15
CA PRO A 10 -5.18 -39.43 -28.75
C PRO A 10 -6.68 -39.50 -28.40
N ARG A 11 -7.08 -38.70 -27.41
CA ARG A 11 -8.49 -38.50 -27.08
C ARG A 11 -9.16 -37.68 -28.18
N THR A 12 -10.10 -38.31 -28.87
CA THR A 12 -11.02 -37.63 -29.77
C THR A 12 -12.17 -37.08 -28.93
N TYR A 13 -12.37 -35.78 -28.97
CA TYR A 13 -13.47 -35.11 -28.28
C TYR A 13 -14.60 -34.82 -29.26
N THR A 14 -15.83 -34.99 -28.80
CA THR A 14 -17.02 -34.47 -29.47
C THR A 14 -17.08 -32.94 -29.33
N GLU A 15 -17.84 -32.28 -30.21
CA GLU A 15 -18.01 -30.83 -30.17
C GLU A 15 -18.62 -30.37 -28.83
N GLU A 16 -19.60 -31.11 -28.30
CA GLU A 16 -20.20 -30.87 -26.99
C GLU A 16 -19.18 -30.98 -25.84
N GLU A 17 -18.27 -31.95 -25.87
CA GLU A 17 -17.23 -32.11 -24.86
C GLU A 17 -16.24 -30.95 -24.87
N VAL A 18 -15.87 -30.45 -26.06
CA VAL A 18 -15.01 -29.27 -26.19
C VAL A 18 -15.72 -28.02 -25.67
N ILE A 19 -16.99 -27.82 -26.01
CA ILE A 19 -17.79 -26.68 -25.54
C ILE A 19 -17.93 -26.71 -24.01
N GLU A 20 -18.17 -27.88 -23.42
CA GLU A 20 -18.26 -28.03 -21.97
C GLU A 20 -16.92 -27.77 -21.28
N LEU A 21 -15.80 -28.21 -21.88
CA LEU A 21 -14.47 -27.94 -21.36
C LEU A 21 -14.16 -26.43 -21.37
N LEU A 22 -14.45 -25.74 -22.47
CA LEU A 22 -14.30 -24.29 -22.59
C LEU A 22 -15.18 -23.54 -21.59
N ARG A 23 -16.42 -24.00 -21.37
CA ARG A 23 -17.32 -23.43 -20.37
C ARG A 23 -16.73 -23.55 -18.97
N ARG A 24 -16.22 -24.71 -18.60
CA ARG A 24 -15.59 -24.94 -17.27
C ARG A 24 -14.36 -24.08 -17.05
N ILE A 25 -13.49 -23.96 -18.06
CA ILE A 25 -12.30 -23.09 -17.98
C ILE A 25 -12.73 -21.65 -17.73
N LYS A 26 -13.69 -21.14 -18.52
CA LYS A 26 -14.19 -19.78 -18.37
C LYS A 26 -14.83 -19.54 -17.00
N THR A 27 -15.61 -20.50 -16.48
CA THR A 27 -16.21 -20.41 -15.14
C THR A 27 -15.15 -20.46 -14.03
N ALA A 28 -14.11 -21.28 -14.18
CA ALA A 28 -13.00 -21.34 -13.24
C ALA A 28 -12.20 -20.03 -13.21
N GLU A 29 -11.86 -19.46 -14.37
CA GLU A 29 -11.20 -18.15 -14.48
C GLU A 29 -12.04 -17.03 -13.86
N GLN A 30 -13.35 -17.05 -14.09
CA GLN A 30 -14.28 -16.09 -13.50
C GLN A 30 -14.36 -16.25 -11.98
N ALA A 31 -14.40 -17.47 -11.47
CA ALA A 31 -14.41 -17.75 -10.03
C ALA A 31 -13.10 -17.34 -9.35
N GLU A 32 -11.96 -17.57 -10.00
CA GLU A 32 -10.65 -17.15 -9.50
C GLU A 32 -10.50 -15.63 -9.51
N THR A 33 -10.95 -14.97 -10.58
CA THR A 33 -11.00 -13.50 -10.65
C THR A 33 -11.93 -12.92 -9.58
N GLN A 34 -13.07 -13.57 -9.34
CA GLN A 34 -14.02 -13.15 -8.30
C GLN A 34 -13.40 -13.33 -6.91
N LYS A 35 -12.76 -14.46 -6.64
CA LYS A 35 -12.04 -14.74 -5.39
C LYS A 35 -10.86 -13.79 -5.15
N ALA A 36 -10.21 -13.32 -6.22
CA ALA A 36 -9.18 -12.28 -6.12
C ALA A 36 -9.75 -10.91 -5.72
N ARG A 37 -11.03 -10.67 -6.01
CA ARG A 37 -11.77 -9.44 -5.68
C ARG A 37 -12.54 -9.51 -4.37
N GLU A 38 -12.63 -10.69 -3.75
CA GLU A 38 -13.22 -10.85 -2.43
C GLU A 38 -12.43 -10.05 -1.39
N GLU A 39 -13.17 -9.34 -0.53
CA GLU A 39 -12.59 -8.62 0.59
C GLU A 39 -11.86 -9.58 1.51
N ARG A 40 -10.68 -9.16 1.98
CA ARG A 40 -9.87 -9.92 2.93
C ARG A 40 -9.74 -9.12 4.21
N GLU A 41 -9.73 -9.84 5.33
CA GLU A 41 -9.42 -9.23 6.61
C GLU A 41 -7.99 -8.70 6.63
N LEU A 42 -7.77 -7.62 7.38
CA LEU A 42 -6.43 -7.09 7.59
C LEU A 42 -5.57 -8.12 8.35
N PRO A 43 -4.29 -8.31 7.95
CA PRO A 43 -3.38 -9.18 8.68
C PRO A 43 -3.28 -8.81 10.15
N LEU A 44 -3.25 -9.81 11.04
CA LEU A 44 -3.22 -9.64 12.50
C LEU A 44 -2.13 -8.66 12.98
N GLY A 45 -0.96 -8.68 12.35
CA GLY A 45 0.13 -7.76 12.67
C GLY A 45 -0.24 -6.29 12.46
N ILE A 46 -1.01 -5.97 11.41
CA ILE A 46 -1.50 -4.62 11.12
C ILE A 46 -2.64 -4.27 12.07
N THR A 47 -3.65 -5.14 12.18
CA THR A 47 -4.82 -4.93 13.06
C THR A 47 -4.40 -4.68 14.52
N SER A 48 -3.50 -5.51 15.04
CA SER A 48 -2.94 -5.33 16.38
C SER A 48 -2.20 -4.00 16.56
N SER A 49 -1.53 -3.51 15.51
CA SER A 49 -0.80 -2.24 15.56
C SER A 49 -1.74 -1.03 15.44
N LEU A 50 -2.94 -1.20 14.90
CA LEU A 50 -3.97 -0.17 14.83
C LEU A 50 -4.73 -0.03 16.17
N ASP A 51 -5.11 -1.15 16.79
CA ASP A 51 -6.04 -1.14 17.93
C ASP A 51 -5.37 -0.96 19.30
N LYS A 52 -4.12 -1.41 19.47
CA LYS A 52 -3.44 -1.37 20.77
C LYS A 52 -3.01 0.03 21.22
N PRO A 53 -2.44 0.90 20.35
CA PRO A 53 -1.95 2.19 20.78
C PRO A 53 -3.08 3.21 20.97
N THR A 54 -2.92 4.12 21.93
CA THR A 54 -3.79 5.29 22.08
C THR A 54 -3.58 6.27 20.92
N ARG A 55 -4.51 7.22 20.72
CA ARG A 55 -4.37 8.29 19.72
C ARG A 55 -3.05 9.06 19.88
N GLN A 56 -2.65 9.35 21.12
CA GLN A 56 -1.39 10.04 21.41
C GLN A 56 -0.18 9.18 20.99
N GLN A 57 -0.20 7.89 21.31
CA GLN A 57 0.86 6.97 20.90
C GLN A 57 0.96 6.83 19.38
N HIS A 58 -0.17 6.84 18.67
CA HIS A 58 -0.20 6.88 17.21
C HIS A 58 0.47 8.13 16.64
N GLN A 59 0.19 9.31 17.22
CA GLN A 59 0.84 10.55 16.81
C GLN A 59 2.36 10.55 17.08
N ASP A 60 2.79 10.02 18.22
CA ASP A 60 4.22 9.96 18.56
C ASP A 60 4.95 8.93 17.69
N ASN A 61 4.33 7.78 17.45
CA ASN A 61 4.81 6.78 16.50
C ASN A 61 4.91 7.35 15.08
N PHE A 62 3.94 8.18 14.68
CA PHE A 62 3.98 8.86 13.38
C PHE A 62 5.15 9.85 13.28
N LYS A 63 5.36 10.70 14.28
CA LYS A 63 6.51 11.62 14.31
C LYS A 63 7.85 10.88 14.26
N ARG A 64 7.93 9.72 14.91
CA ARG A 64 9.11 8.85 14.84
C ARG A 64 9.26 8.26 13.44
N TYR A 65 8.19 7.68 12.89
CA TYR A 65 8.17 7.11 11.54
C TYR A 65 8.60 8.11 10.46
N LYS A 66 8.04 9.33 10.47
CA LYS A 66 8.43 10.39 9.50
C LYS A 66 9.93 10.72 9.54
N ARG A 67 10.59 10.57 10.70
CA ARG A 67 12.02 10.81 10.86
C ARG A 67 12.89 9.64 10.42
N GLU A 68 12.37 8.42 10.53
CA GLU A 68 13.09 7.19 10.23
C GLU A 68 13.03 6.80 8.75
N VAL A 69 11.94 7.13 8.05
CA VAL A 69 11.81 6.83 6.60
C VAL A 69 12.92 7.52 5.81
N THR A 70 13.57 6.74 4.93
CA THR A 70 14.67 7.20 4.08
C THR A 70 14.27 8.42 3.24
N LYS A 71 15.19 9.38 3.13
CA LYS A 71 15.01 10.55 2.27
C LYS A 71 15.48 10.21 0.87
N TYR A 72 14.57 10.33 -0.08
CA TYR A 72 14.87 10.24 -1.51
C TYR A 72 14.80 11.63 -2.13
N HIS A 73 15.61 11.85 -3.17
CA HIS A 73 15.63 13.09 -3.92
C HIS A 73 15.39 12.81 -5.40
N HIS A 74 14.41 13.51 -5.96
CA HIS A 74 14.07 13.56 -7.36
C HIS A 74 13.19 14.80 -7.59
N ASP A 75 13.82 15.91 -7.96
CA ASP A 75 13.23 17.19 -8.37
C ASP A 75 11.82 17.47 -7.80
N GLU A 76 10.85 17.72 -8.67
CA GLU A 76 9.46 18.06 -8.33
C GLU A 76 8.70 16.91 -7.63
N TRP A 77 9.13 15.66 -7.79
CA TRP A 77 8.42 14.49 -7.28
C TRP A 77 8.63 14.25 -5.78
N THR A 78 9.77 14.70 -5.25
CA THR A 78 10.16 14.50 -3.84
C THR A 78 10.11 15.76 -3.01
N VAL A 79 10.05 16.94 -3.66
CA VAL A 79 10.03 18.22 -2.99
C VAL A 79 8.59 18.67 -2.75
N ALA A 80 8.30 19.09 -1.52
CA ALA A 80 7.04 19.75 -1.23
C ALA A 80 7.04 21.14 -1.85
N GLU A 81 6.08 21.43 -2.72
CA GLU A 81 5.83 22.80 -3.12
C GLU A 81 5.39 23.63 -1.91
N GLU A 82 5.94 24.83 -1.77
CA GLU A 82 5.49 25.77 -0.76
C GLU A 82 4.27 26.53 -1.26
N ILE A 83 3.27 26.73 -0.39
CA ILE A 83 2.23 27.73 -0.65
C ILE A 83 2.93 29.07 -0.86
N ASN A 84 2.72 29.69 -2.03
CA ASN A 84 3.18 31.05 -2.24
C ASN A 84 2.52 31.96 -1.19
N LYS A 85 3.31 32.43 -0.22
CA LYS A 85 2.83 33.20 0.93
C LYS A 85 2.08 34.47 0.54
N SER A 86 2.31 34.99 -0.66
CA SER A 86 1.56 36.14 -1.22
C SER A 86 0.09 35.83 -1.55
N PHE A 87 -0.26 34.54 -1.70
CA PHE A 87 -1.64 34.09 -1.92
C PHE A 87 -2.42 33.90 -0.62
N ILE A 88 -1.75 33.72 0.52
CA ILE A 88 -2.44 33.51 1.81
C ILE A 88 -3.40 34.67 2.16
N PRO A 89 -3.02 35.96 2.01
CA PRO A 89 -3.97 37.07 2.22
C PRO A 89 -5.14 37.06 1.24
N LYS A 90 -4.90 36.65 -0.01
CA LYS A 90 -5.95 36.54 -1.04
C LYS A 90 -6.92 35.41 -0.73
N LEU A 91 -6.44 34.24 -0.29
CA LEU A 91 -7.28 33.12 0.14
C LEU A 91 -8.15 33.50 1.34
N LYS A 92 -7.58 34.27 2.29
CA LYS A 92 -8.31 34.81 3.44
C LYS A 92 -9.33 35.90 3.08
N GLN A 93 -9.23 36.52 1.91
CA GLN A 93 -10.21 37.52 1.43
C GLN A 93 -11.51 36.87 0.91
N TYR A 94 -11.46 35.63 0.43
CA TYR A 94 -12.65 34.93 -0.06
C TYR A 94 -13.44 34.32 1.10
N THR A 95 -12.86 33.38 1.85
CA THR A 95 -13.39 32.84 3.12
C THR A 95 -12.28 32.15 3.92
N VAL A 96 -12.44 32.03 5.25
CA VAL A 96 -11.55 31.20 6.10
C VAL A 96 -11.52 29.75 5.59
N ASP A 97 -12.65 29.26 5.09
CA ASP A 97 -12.87 27.89 4.60
C ASP A 97 -11.96 27.55 3.40
N THR A 98 -11.75 28.50 2.46
CA THR A 98 -10.86 28.27 1.30
C THR A 98 -9.42 28.03 1.76
N THR A 99 -8.97 28.72 2.80
CA THR A 99 -7.61 28.53 3.35
C THR A 99 -7.46 27.15 4.01
N GLN A 100 -8.50 26.67 4.69
CA GLN A 100 -8.49 25.35 5.33
C GLN A 100 -8.42 24.21 4.30
N VAL A 101 -9.22 24.30 3.23
CA VAL A 101 -9.21 23.31 2.14
C VAL A 101 -7.84 23.23 1.46
N VAL A 102 -7.23 24.39 1.14
CA VAL A 102 -5.88 24.42 0.54
C VAL A 102 -4.87 23.77 1.48
N ASN A 103 -4.87 24.11 2.77
CA ASN A 103 -3.96 23.49 3.74
C ASN A 103 -4.16 21.97 3.86
N ALA A 104 -5.41 21.49 3.81
CA ALA A 104 -5.71 20.06 3.82
C ALA A 104 -5.11 19.34 2.60
N HIS A 105 -5.18 19.93 1.40
CA HIS A 105 -4.53 19.38 0.20
C HIS A 105 -3.01 19.29 0.33
N TYR A 106 -2.34 20.34 0.84
CA TYR A 106 -0.90 20.30 1.08
C TYR A 106 -0.50 19.25 2.12
N LYS A 107 -1.27 19.10 3.20
CA LYS A 107 -1.09 18.04 4.20
C LYS A 107 -1.23 16.66 3.56
N GLY A 108 -2.27 16.45 2.74
CA GLY A 108 -2.48 15.20 2.00
C GLY A 108 -1.32 14.88 1.07
N ALA A 109 -0.87 15.84 0.27
CA ALA A 109 0.28 15.67 -0.63
C ALA A 109 1.57 15.31 0.11
N GLU A 110 1.82 15.91 1.27
CA GLU A 110 2.97 15.59 2.11
C GLU A 110 2.90 14.17 2.69
N ILE A 111 1.70 13.71 3.07
CA ILE A 111 1.46 12.32 3.49
C ILE A 111 1.72 11.36 2.33
N SER A 112 1.22 11.66 1.12
CA SER A 112 1.47 10.85 -0.07
C SER A 112 2.97 10.76 -0.41
N ARG A 113 3.72 11.86 -0.31
CA ARG A 113 5.19 11.82 -0.48
C ARG A 113 5.89 11.00 0.58
N LEU A 114 5.40 10.99 1.82
CA LEU A 114 5.94 10.10 2.86
C LEU A 114 5.66 8.62 2.53
N HIS A 115 4.44 8.29 2.09
CA HIS A 115 4.11 6.94 1.63
C HIS A 115 4.96 6.51 0.44
N GLY A 116 5.18 7.41 -0.53
CA GLY A 116 6.05 7.16 -1.66
C GLY A 116 7.48 6.82 -1.21
N ARG A 117 8.07 7.62 -0.33
CA ARG A 117 9.42 7.34 0.21
C ARG A 117 9.51 5.99 0.93
N ALA A 118 8.52 5.65 1.75
CA ALA A 118 8.50 4.37 2.44
C ALA A 118 8.32 3.18 1.48
N ALA A 119 7.52 3.35 0.42
CA ALA A 119 7.38 2.34 -0.62
C ALA A 119 8.69 2.17 -1.41
N THR A 120 9.41 3.25 -1.70
CA THR A 120 10.74 3.21 -2.34
C THR A 120 11.75 2.46 -1.48
N GLU A 121 11.75 2.70 -0.16
CA GLU A 121 12.62 1.98 0.79
C GLU A 121 12.38 0.47 0.75
N ILE A 122 11.13 0.04 0.79
CA ILE A 122 10.77 -1.39 0.68
C ILE A 122 11.19 -1.95 -0.68
N TYR A 123 10.95 -1.21 -1.76
CA TYR A 123 11.35 -1.62 -3.10
C TYR A 123 12.87 -1.82 -3.22
N GLU A 124 13.67 -0.90 -2.67
CA GLU A 124 15.13 -0.99 -2.64
C GLU A 124 15.59 -2.23 -1.86
N GLN A 125 15.04 -2.44 -0.66
CA GLN A 125 15.35 -3.62 0.16
C GLN A 125 15.04 -4.94 -0.57
N LEU A 126 13.86 -5.04 -1.19
CA LEU A 126 13.44 -6.23 -1.94
C LEU A 126 14.28 -6.43 -3.21
N SER A 127 14.69 -5.35 -3.88
CA SER A 127 15.53 -5.41 -5.08
C SER A 127 16.93 -5.96 -4.77
N ILE A 128 17.50 -5.57 -3.63
CA ILE A 128 18.79 -6.09 -3.15
C ILE A 128 18.68 -7.60 -2.88
N ILE A 129 17.61 -8.04 -2.20
CA ILE A 129 17.36 -9.46 -1.94
C ILE A 129 17.22 -10.23 -3.27
N GLN A 130 16.48 -9.68 -4.22
CA GLN A 130 16.25 -10.30 -5.52
C GLN A 130 17.53 -10.44 -6.36
N ALA A 131 18.46 -9.48 -6.26
CA ALA A 131 19.74 -9.53 -6.97
C ALA A 131 20.63 -10.70 -6.50
N GLY A 132 20.47 -11.16 -5.25
CA GLY A 132 21.20 -12.31 -4.71
C GLY A 132 22.69 -12.06 -4.48
N GLU A 133 23.11 -10.79 -4.40
CA GLU A 133 24.51 -10.38 -4.22
C GLU A 133 24.97 -10.40 -2.75
N ILE A 134 24.04 -10.64 -1.81
CA ILE A 134 24.26 -10.66 -0.36
C ILE A 134 24.17 -12.08 0.21
N SER A 135 24.72 -12.28 1.41
CA SER A 135 24.63 -13.58 2.08
C SER A 135 23.19 -13.94 2.46
N THR A 136 22.92 -15.24 2.65
CA THR A 136 21.59 -15.71 3.09
C THR A 136 21.14 -15.08 4.41
N GLU A 137 22.08 -14.87 5.34
CA GLU A 137 21.77 -14.26 6.64
C GLU A 137 21.39 -12.79 6.48
N GLU A 138 22.16 -12.03 5.68
CA GLU A 138 21.85 -10.63 5.35
C GLU A 138 20.52 -10.53 4.60
N ALA A 139 20.22 -11.45 3.68
CA ALA A 139 18.96 -11.48 2.94
C ALA A 139 17.76 -11.71 3.87
N HIS A 140 17.87 -12.62 4.85
CA HIS A 140 16.83 -12.84 5.84
C HIS A 140 16.61 -11.62 6.74
N GLN A 141 17.70 -10.98 7.18
CA GLN A 141 17.62 -9.77 8.00
C GLN A 141 16.95 -8.63 7.22
N LEU A 142 17.38 -8.40 5.99
CA LEU A 142 16.83 -7.36 5.12
C LEU A 142 15.35 -7.62 4.77
N LEU A 143 14.96 -8.90 4.63
CA LEU A 143 13.56 -9.29 4.43
C LEU A 143 12.71 -8.96 5.66
N ALA A 144 13.20 -9.25 6.86
CA ALA A 144 12.51 -8.92 8.10
C ALA A 144 12.30 -7.41 8.25
N GLU A 145 13.32 -6.61 7.88
CA GLU A 145 13.24 -5.15 7.84
C GLU A 145 12.20 -4.66 6.83
N ALA A 146 12.21 -5.22 5.60
CA ALA A 146 11.23 -4.88 4.58
C ALA A 146 9.78 -5.19 5.00
N ILE A 147 9.57 -6.32 5.69
CA ILE A 147 8.26 -6.70 6.23
C ILE A 147 7.81 -5.71 7.31
N GLU A 148 8.68 -5.31 8.23
CA GLU A 148 8.33 -4.33 9.26
C GLU A 148 8.11 -2.93 8.65
N SER A 149 8.92 -2.51 7.68
CA SER A 149 8.71 -1.25 6.93
C SER A 149 7.36 -1.25 6.20
N ALA A 150 6.99 -2.36 5.54
CA ALA A 150 5.70 -2.52 4.88
C ALA A 150 4.53 -2.46 5.87
N LYS A 151 4.66 -3.13 7.02
CA LYS A 151 3.66 -3.09 8.10
C LYS A 151 3.49 -1.67 8.63
N ARG A 152 4.58 -0.96 8.91
CA ARG A 152 4.55 0.43 9.41
C ARG A 152 3.91 1.39 8.41
N LEU A 153 4.23 1.24 7.12
CA LEU A 153 3.59 1.98 6.03
C LEU A 153 2.08 1.73 6.00
N ALA A 154 1.66 0.46 6.04
CA ALA A 154 0.24 0.10 6.01
C ALA A 154 -0.52 0.66 7.23
N VAL A 155 0.01 0.47 8.44
CA VAL A 155 -0.56 1.01 9.69
C VAL A 155 -0.72 2.53 9.59
N HIS A 156 0.33 3.22 9.15
CA HIS A 156 0.29 4.66 8.99
C HIS A 156 -0.75 5.11 7.95
N ALA A 157 -0.84 4.44 6.80
CA ALA A 157 -1.82 4.76 5.76
C ALA A 157 -3.27 4.62 6.27
N TRP A 158 -3.58 3.53 6.98
CA TRP A 158 -4.91 3.33 7.57
C TRP A 158 -5.27 4.38 8.62
N ILE A 159 -4.32 4.75 9.49
CA ILE A 159 -4.52 5.82 10.49
C ILE A 159 -4.83 7.16 9.81
N GLN A 160 -4.09 7.50 8.75
CA GLN A 160 -4.31 8.76 8.02
C GLN A 160 -5.64 8.77 7.29
N GLY A 161 -6.10 7.64 6.75
CA GLY A 161 -7.44 7.51 6.18
C GLY A 161 -8.52 7.87 7.20
N ARG A 162 -8.48 7.27 8.40
CA ARG A 162 -9.41 7.65 9.48
C ARG A 162 -9.27 9.10 9.92
N GLN A 163 -8.05 9.64 9.98
CA GLN A 163 -7.85 11.02 10.38
C GLN A 163 -8.43 11.99 9.34
N HIS A 164 -8.35 11.66 8.04
CA HIS A 164 -9.00 12.45 7.00
C HIS A 164 -10.54 12.39 7.12
N ASP A 165 -11.11 11.23 7.46
CA ASP A 165 -12.55 11.12 7.70
C ASP A 165 -13.01 11.93 8.92
N GLU A 166 -12.20 11.99 9.99
CA GLU A 166 -12.45 12.85 11.15
C GLU A 166 -12.34 14.33 10.78
N ASP A 167 -11.23 14.72 10.13
CA ASP A 167 -10.97 16.10 9.71
C ASP A 167 -12.08 16.62 8.77
N ALA A 168 -12.67 15.74 7.93
CA ALA A 168 -13.77 16.08 7.03
C ALA A 168 -15.14 16.22 7.72
N LYS A 169 -15.35 15.58 8.88
CA LYS A 169 -16.59 15.72 9.67
C LYS A 169 -16.59 16.97 10.53
N ASP A 170 -15.40 17.43 10.91
CA ASP A 170 -15.19 18.60 11.77
C ASP A 170 -15.02 19.91 10.96
N ALA A 171 -14.99 19.85 9.62
CA ALA A 171 -14.87 20.97 8.69
C ALA A 171 -16.24 21.52 8.25
#